data_AF-A0A410G297-F1
#
_entry.id   AF-A0A410G297-F1
#
_cell.length_a   1.000
_cell.length_b   1.000
_cell.length_c   1.000
_cell.angle_alpha   90.00
_cell.angle_beta   90.00
_cell.angle_gamma   90.00
#
_symmetry.space_group_name_H-M   'P 1'
#
loop_
_entity.id
_entity.type
_entity.pdbx_description
1 polymer ?
#
loop_
_entity_poly.entity_id
_entity_poly.type
_entity_poly.pdbx_seq_one_letter_code
_entity_poly.pdbx_strand_id
1 'polypeptide(L)'
;MNTKKTYSEAELTTQAEGVFERFPDATTVFATTDGNVFLDRNRAELHAGKGRVIAIDRTLPEPEAPEAPKMNAKDSIALIQEATLEDLSAFANDERKTVQEAYQNRLAELGINNNED
;
A
#
# COMPACT_ATOMS: atom_id res chain seq x y z
N MET A 1 23.10 4.50 -38.56
CA MET A 1 23.15 3.77 -37.28
C MET A 1 21.72 3.71 -36.74
N ASN A 2 21.05 2.55 -36.83
CA ASN A 2 19.74 2.38 -36.18
C ASN A 2 20.00 2.15 -34.69
N THR A 3 19.95 3.21 -33.90
CA THR A 3 19.91 3.08 -32.44
C THR A 3 18.60 2.40 -32.08
N LYS A 4 18.65 1.11 -31.75
CA LYS A 4 17.51 0.42 -31.14
C LYS A 4 17.15 1.20 -29.87
N LYS A 5 15.96 1.80 -29.86
CA LYS A 5 15.46 2.53 -28.70
C LYS A 5 15.41 1.54 -27.53
N THR A 6 16.16 1.85 -26.49
CA THR A 6 16.17 1.06 -25.26
C THR A 6 15.32 1.81 -24.25
N TYR A 7 14.32 1.14 -23.70
CA TYR A 7 13.43 1.72 -22.71
C TYR A 7 14.00 1.52 -21.31
N SER A 8 13.77 2.51 -20.45
CA SER A 8 14.07 2.43 -19.03
C SER A 8 13.08 1.52 -18.33
N GLU A 9 13.44 0.96 -17.17
CA GLU A 9 12.54 0.09 -16.38
C GLU A 9 11.20 0.78 -16.06
N ALA A 10 11.24 2.07 -15.68
CA ALA A 10 10.02 2.86 -15.43
C ALA A 10 9.11 2.97 -16.66
N GLU A 11 9.67 3.13 -17.87
CA GLU A 11 8.88 3.20 -19.10
C GLU A 11 8.25 1.84 -19.45
N LEU A 12 8.96 0.74 -19.15
CA LEU A 12 8.45 -0.61 -19.34
C LEU A 12 7.34 -0.94 -18.33
N THR A 13 7.42 -0.44 -17.10
CA THR A 13 6.35 -0.57 -16.10
C THR A 13 5.07 0.11 -16.55
N THR A 14 5.13 1.35 -17.05
CA THR A 14 3.94 2.03 -17.58
C THR A 14 3.32 1.28 -18.78
N GLN A 15 4.15 0.66 -19.62
CA GLN A 15 3.64 -0.17 -20.72
C GLN A 15 3.02 -1.48 -20.22
N ALA A 16 3.60 -2.08 -19.18
CA ALA A 16 3.08 -3.29 -18.54
C ALA A 16 1.71 -3.07 -17.87
N GLU A 17 1.46 -1.90 -17.28
CA GLU A 17 0.15 -1.53 -16.72
C GLU A 17 -0.97 -1.66 -17.76
N GLY A 18 -0.77 -1.11 -18.96
CA GLY A 18 -1.74 -1.25 -20.06
C GLY A 18 -1.93 -2.69 -20.55
N VAL A 19 -0.96 -3.58 -20.32
CA VAL A 19 -1.09 -5.02 -20.58
C VAL A 19 -1.91 -5.70 -19.48
N PHE A 20 -1.69 -5.35 -18.21
CA PHE A 20 -2.50 -5.86 -17.10
C PHE A 20 -3.98 -5.46 -17.20
N GLU A 21 -4.30 -4.28 -17.74
CA GLU A 21 -5.68 -3.89 -18.02
C GLU A 21 -6.35 -4.78 -19.08
N ARG A 22 -5.58 -5.27 -20.07
CA ARG A 22 -6.08 -6.17 -21.13
C ARG A 22 -6.09 -7.63 -20.71
N PHE A 23 -5.23 -8.01 -19.78
CA PHE A 23 -5.07 -9.37 -19.26
C PHE A 23 -5.20 -9.35 -17.73
N PRO A 24 -6.42 -9.21 -17.19
CA PRO A 24 -6.64 -9.06 -15.76
C PRO A 24 -6.24 -10.30 -14.95
N ASP A 25 -6.16 -11.47 -15.58
CA ASP A 25 -5.72 -12.71 -14.93
C ASP A 25 -4.19 -12.83 -14.84
N ALA A 26 -3.45 -11.96 -15.55
CA ALA A 26 -1.99 -11.96 -15.51
C ALA A 26 -1.51 -11.28 -14.23
N THR A 27 -0.77 -12.03 -13.40
CA THR A 27 -0.10 -11.50 -12.21
C THR A 27 1.28 -10.94 -12.52
N THR A 28 1.91 -11.41 -13.59
CA THR A 28 3.27 -11.04 -13.98
C THR A 28 3.36 -10.94 -15.49
N VAL A 29 4.06 -9.93 -15.99
CA VAL A 29 4.43 -9.80 -17.41
C VAL A 29 5.94 -9.63 -17.54
N PHE A 30 6.45 -9.95 -18.71
CA PHE A 30 7.88 -9.94 -19.02
C PHE A 30 8.15 -8.92 -20.12
N ALA A 31 8.80 -7.83 -19.77
CA ALA A 31 9.15 -6.76 -20.69
C ALA A 31 10.60 -6.90 -21.15
N THR A 32 10.85 -6.69 -22.44
CA THR A 32 12.18 -6.67 -23.02
C THR A 32 12.66 -5.23 -23.19
N THR A 33 13.98 -5.02 -23.16
CA THR A 33 14.58 -3.66 -23.23
C THR A 33 14.22 -2.86 -24.49
N ASP A 34 13.75 -3.53 -25.54
CA ASP A 34 13.25 -2.95 -26.80
C ASP A 34 11.77 -2.54 -26.76
N GLY A 35 11.07 -2.71 -25.63
CA GLY A 35 9.70 -2.23 -25.40
C GLY A 35 8.61 -3.25 -25.68
N ASN A 36 8.95 -4.52 -25.90
CA ASN A 36 7.94 -5.57 -26.09
C ASN A 36 7.58 -6.22 -24.76
N VAL A 37 6.29 -6.44 -24.51
CA VAL A 37 5.78 -7.05 -23.28
C VAL A 37 5.11 -8.38 -23.61
N PHE A 38 5.41 -9.41 -22.83
CA PHE A 38 4.93 -10.76 -23.02
C PHE A 38 4.30 -11.32 -21.74
N LEU A 39 3.27 -12.14 -21.88
CA LEU A 39 2.64 -12.88 -20.76
C LEU A 39 3.44 -14.13 -20.36
N ASP A 40 4.36 -14.56 -21.23
CA ASP A 40 5.15 -15.77 -21.05
C ASP A 40 6.64 -15.43 -21.10
N ARG A 41 7.37 -15.88 -20.08
CA ARG A 41 8.80 -15.59 -19.93
C ARG A 41 9.62 -16.18 -21.07
N ASN A 42 9.32 -17.42 -21.47
CA ASN A 42 10.08 -18.12 -22.50
C ASN A 42 9.95 -17.38 -23.85
N ARG A 43 8.76 -16.86 -24.19
CA ARG A 43 8.57 -16.00 -25.37
C ARG A 43 9.36 -14.69 -25.28
N ALA A 44 9.39 -14.06 -24.11
CA ALA A 44 10.19 -12.85 -23.91
C ALA A 44 11.69 -13.12 -24.08
N GLU A 45 12.19 -14.23 -23.53
CA GLU A 45 13.59 -14.64 -23.63
C GLU A 45 13.97 -15.00 -25.08
N LEU A 46 13.11 -15.73 -25.79
CA LEU A 46 13.28 -16.01 -27.22
C LEU A 46 13.31 -14.74 -28.08
N HIS A 47 12.46 -13.75 -27.74
CA HIS A 47 12.42 -12.48 -28.45
C HIS A 47 13.65 -11.61 -28.16
N ALA A 48 14.01 -11.49 -26.88
CA ALA A 48 15.17 -10.73 -26.44
C ALA A 48 16.47 -11.31 -27.00
N GLY A 49 16.57 -12.64 -27.10
CA GLY A 49 17.75 -13.37 -27.55
C GLY A 49 18.95 -13.15 -26.62
N LYS A 50 19.68 -12.06 -26.82
CA LYS A 50 20.77 -11.59 -25.93
C LYS A 50 20.39 -10.36 -25.09
N GLY A 51 19.19 -9.82 -25.29
CA GLY A 51 18.66 -8.69 -24.54
C GLY A 51 18.24 -9.07 -23.12
N ARG A 52 17.98 -8.05 -22.29
CA ARG A 52 17.49 -8.27 -20.93
C ARG A 52 15.97 -8.36 -20.93
N VAL A 53 15.47 -9.33 -20.17
CA VAL A 53 14.05 -9.47 -19.84
C VAL A 53 13.86 -9.02 -18.39
N ILE A 54 12.84 -8.21 -18.15
CA ILE A 54 12.46 -7.69 -16.84
C ILE A 54 11.08 -8.27 -16.52
N ALA A 55 10.98 -8.97 -15.39
CA ALA A 55 9.69 -9.38 -14.86
C ALA A 55 9.06 -8.19 -14.13
N ILE A 56 7.82 -7.89 -14.46
CA ILE A 56 7.03 -6.81 -13.86
C ILE A 56 5.80 -7.49 -13.29
N ASP A 57 5.66 -7.43 -11.97
CA ASP A 57 4.49 -7.95 -11.28
C ASP A 57 3.39 -6.90 -11.27
N ARG A 58 2.15 -7.36 -11.32
CA ARG A 58 0.98 -6.50 -11.15
C ARG A 58 1.00 -6.02 -9.72
N THR A 59 1.20 -4.71 -9.55
CA THR A 59 0.88 -4.04 -8.29
C THR A 59 -0.64 -4.12 -8.14
N LEU A 60 -1.13 -5.21 -7.54
CA LEU A 60 -2.49 -5.23 -7.05
C LEU A 60 -2.57 -4.14 -5.97
N PRO A 61 -3.60 -3.28 -5.97
CA PRO A 61 -3.85 -2.45 -4.80
C PRO A 61 -3.88 -3.42 -3.62
N GLU A 62 -3.08 -3.14 -2.58
CA GLU A 62 -3.23 -3.84 -1.31
C GLU A 62 -4.74 -3.85 -1.00
N PRO A 63 -5.34 -5.00 -0.68
CA PRO A 63 -6.71 -4.99 -0.22
C PRO A 63 -6.71 -4.05 0.98
N GLU A 64 -7.43 -2.93 0.86
CA GLU A 64 -7.68 -2.04 1.99
C GLU A 64 -8.16 -2.97 3.11
N ALA A 65 -7.37 -3.04 4.19
CA ALA A 65 -7.71 -3.88 5.33
C ALA A 65 -9.16 -3.55 5.67
N PRO A 66 -10.06 -4.55 5.81
CA PRO A 66 -11.46 -4.28 6.05
C PRO A 66 -11.53 -3.32 7.23
N GLU A 67 -12.09 -2.12 7.02
CA GLU A 67 -12.28 -1.16 8.10
C GLU A 67 -12.97 -1.94 9.22
N ALA A 68 -12.25 -2.20 10.31
CA ALA A 68 -12.83 -2.85 11.47
C ALA A 68 -14.10 -2.06 11.81
N PRO A 69 -15.23 -2.73 12.11
CA PRO A 69 -16.50 -2.06 12.32
C PRO A 69 -16.25 -0.88 13.25
N LYS A 70 -16.39 0.35 12.73
CA LYS A 70 -16.08 1.58 13.46
C LYS A 70 -16.94 1.58 14.70
N MET A 71 -16.35 1.14 15.80
CA MET A 71 -16.94 1.15 17.12
C MET A 71 -17.52 2.54 17.33
N ASN A 72 -18.79 2.63 17.73
CA ASN A 72 -19.44 3.93 17.82
C ASN A 72 -18.71 4.79 18.87
N ALA A 73 -18.87 6.11 18.81
CA ALA A 73 -18.14 7.01 19.71
C ALA A 73 -18.44 6.74 21.20
N LYS A 74 -19.62 6.22 21.55
CA LYS A 74 -19.97 5.90 22.93
C LYS A 74 -19.19 4.69 23.46
N ASP A 75 -19.08 3.65 22.65
CA ASP A 75 -18.33 2.44 22.98
C ASP A 75 -16.83 2.73 23.04
N SER A 76 -16.30 3.59 22.15
CA SER A 76 -14.93 4.11 22.24
C SER A 76 -14.67 4.85 23.55
N ILE A 77 -15.58 5.74 23.97
CA ILE A 77 -15.42 6.50 25.20
C ILE A 77 -15.45 5.56 26.42
N ALA A 78 -16.37 4.58 26.44
CA ALA A 78 -16.44 3.59 27.52
C ALA A 78 -15.14 2.79 27.64
N LEU A 79 -14.59 2.32 26.51
CA LEU A 79 -13.32 1.61 26.52
C LEU A 79 -12.15 2.50 26.94
N ILE A 80 -12.11 3.77 26.52
CA ILE A 80 -11.07 4.71 26.96
C ILE A 80 -11.12 4.89 28.49
N GLN A 81 -12.30 4.92 29.10
CA GLN A 81 -12.43 5.06 30.55
C GLN A 81 -11.89 3.84 31.32
N GLU A 82 -11.94 2.65 30.73
CA GLU A 82 -11.44 1.41 31.33
C GLU A 82 -10.02 1.02 30.86
N ALA A 83 -9.54 1.65 29.78
CA ALA A 83 -8.28 1.37 29.11
C ALA A 83 -7.06 1.70 29.99
N THR A 84 -6.02 0.88 29.82
CA THR A 84 -4.67 1.16 30.34
C THR A 84 -3.89 2.04 29.36
N LEU A 85 -2.74 2.55 29.79
CA LEU A 85 -1.86 3.40 28.96
C LEU A 85 -1.48 2.75 27.63
N GLU A 86 -1.27 1.44 27.61
CA GLU A 86 -0.94 0.70 26.38
C GLU A 86 -2.14 0.64 25.42
N ASP A 87 -3.34 0.42 25.97
CA ASP A 87 -4.59 0.35 25.20
C ASP A 87 -5.02 1.72 24.65
N LEU A 88 -4.67 2.80 25.34
CA LEU A 88 -5.00 4.17 24.94
C LEU A 88 -4.33 4.55 23.60
N SER A 89 -3.18 3.96 23.28
CA SER A 89 -2.47 4.21 22.01
C SER A 89 -3.33 3.94 20.77
N ALA A 90 -4.29 3.01 20.86
CA ALA A 90 -5.24 2.69 19.80
C ALA A 90 -6.20 3.85 19.47
N PHE A 91 -6.37 4.82 20.37
CA PHE A 91 -7.29 5.95 20.22
C PHE A 91 -6.58 7.28 19.93
N ALA A 92 -5.24 7.30 19.92
CA ALA A 92 -4.45 8.53 19.74
C ALA A 92 -4.68 9.20 18.37
N ASN A 93 -5.00 8.41 17.34
CA ASN A 93 -5.24 8.87 15.97
C ASN A 93 -6.73 8.90 15.59
N ASP A 94 -7.65 8.81 16.55
CA ASP A 94 -9.09 8.88 16.27
C ASP A 94 -9.47 10.29 15.81
N GLU A 95 -10.15 10.43 14.68
CA GLU A 95 -10.54 11.74 14.13
C GLU A 95 -11.76 12.36 14.84
N ARG A 96 -12.45 11.58 15.69
CA ARG A 96 -13.68 12.02 16.35
C ARG A 96 -13.34 12.82 17.60
N LYS A 97 -13.67 14.12 17.58
CA LYS A 97 -13.40 15.07 18.67
C LYS A 97 -13.79 14.55 20.06
N THR A 98 -14.97 13.94 20.21
CA THR A 98 -15.45 13.42 21.49
C THR A 98 -14.62 12.25 22.03
N VAL A 99 -14.02 11.45 21.13
CA VAL A 99 -13.14 10.32 21.49
C VAL A 99 -11.75 10.86 21.88
N GLN A 100 -11.24 11.85 21.14
CA GLN A 100 -10.00 12.55 21.50
C GLN A 100 -10.09 13.26 22.87
N GLU A 101 -11.21 13.93 23.15
CA GLU A 101 -11.45 14.56 24.44
C GLU A 101 -11.46 13.54 25.59
N ALA A 102 -12.09 12.38 25.38
CA ALA A 102 -12.06 11.29 26.36
C ALA A 102 -10.65 10.71 26.55
N TYR A 103 -9.89 10.53 25.46
CA TYR A 103 -8.50 10.07 25.50
C TYR A 103 -7.60 11.02 26.29
N GLN A 104 -7.67 12.33 26.00
CA GLN A 104 -6.89 13.34 26.71
C GLN A 104 -7.27 13.43 28.20
N ASN A 105 -8.57 13.37 28.52
CA ASN A 105 -9.02 13.33 29.91
C ASN A 105 -8.47 12.10 30.63
N ARG A 106 -8.49 10.93 29.99
CA ARG A 106 -7.96 9.71 30.60
C ARG A 106 -6.45 9.77 30.81
N LEU A 107 -5.68 10.31 29.87
CA LEU A 107 -4.25 10.55 30.06
C LEU A 107 -3.98 11.48 31.24
N ALA A 108 -4.75 12.56 31.37
CA ALA A 108 -4.65 13.48 32.51
C ALA A 108 -5.00 12.79 33.84
N GLU A 109 -6.04 11.94 33.88
CA GLU A 109 -6.39 11.14 35.07
C GLU A 109 -5.28 10.17 35.49
N LEU A 110 -4.58 9.58 34.51
CA LEU A 110 -3.45 8.68 34.76
C LEU A 110 -2.15 9.43 35.15
N GLY A 111 -2.21 10.75 35.30
CA GLY A 111 -1.06 11.57 35.67
C GLY A 111 -0.06 11.78 34.52
N ILE A 112 -0.45 11.46 33.28
CA ILE A 112 0.30 11.76 32.07
C ILE A 112 -0.09 13.17 31.66
N ASN A 113 0.44 14.16 32.37
CA ASN A 113 0.47 15.50 31.86
C ASN A 113 1.55 15.55 30.78
N ASN A 114 1.19 15.80 29.52
CA ASN A 114 2.12 16.31 28.50
C ASN A 114 2.52 17.75 28.87
N ASN A 115 3.07 17.93 30.07
CA ASN A 115 3.73 19.14 30.51
C ASN A 115 5.21 18.76 30.60
N GLU A 116 5.81 18.51 29.42
CA GLU A 116 7.25 18.73 29.27
C GLU A 116 7.46 20.23 29.46
N ASP A 117 8.19 20.56 30.53
CA ASP A 117 8.72 21.88 30.86
C ASP A 117 9.82 22.29 29.86
#